data_AF-A0A536CQC7-F1
#
_entry.id   AF-A0A536CQC7-F1
#
_cell.length_a   1.000
_cell.length_b   1.000
_cell.length_c   1.000
_cell.angle_alpha   90.00
_cell.angle_beta   90.00
_cell.angle_gamma   90.00
#
_symmetry.space_group_name_H-M   'P 1'
#
loop_
_entity.id
_entity.type
_entity.pdbx_description
1 polymer ?
#
loop_
_entity_poly.entity_id
_entity_poly.type
_entity_poly.pdbx_seq_one_letter_code
_entity_poly.pdbx_strand_id
1 'polypeptide(L)'
;MQPREFLRRLPGAVQAKLPVDLAGCSSGFGFSLVQLWYGNRALHYEAWLRHRQDVIEIGLHFEADPLTNLRLLAAFRARERVVRKGLGDGTHIEEWDRGWTRLWEPVSLGTLDEALLEHLASRLARYITTCEPLLREELPADVPWELRPLRAPSRTPRGRTRSSASTTRTLARSPRSARPRERP
;
A
#
# COMPACT_ATOMS: atom_id res chain seq x y z
N MET A 1 20.50 3.65 5.99
CA MET A 1 19.82 2.39 5.65
C MET A 1 20.35 1.86 4.33
N GLN A 2 20.24 0.56 4.08
CA GLN A 2 20.57 -0.01 2.77
C GLN A 2 19.44 0.30 1.75
N PRO A 3 19.72 0.50 0.44
CA PRO A 3 18.70 0.89 -0.54
C PRO A 3 17.47 -0.01 -0.58
N ARG A 4 17.66 -1.34 -0.49
CA ARG A 4 16.55 -2.30 -0.47
C ARG A 4 15.68 -2.17 0.77
N GLU A 5 16.29 -1.93 1.92
CA GLU A 5 15.57 -1.70 3.17
C GLU A 5 14.75 -0.42 3.10
N PHE A 6 15.38 0.67 2.63
CA PHE A 6 14.76 1.96 2.42
C PHE A 6 13.51 1.85 1.53
N LEU A 7 13.64 1.23 0.35
CA LEU A 7 12.53 1.05 -0.59
C LEU A 7 11.42 0.17 0.00
N ARG A 8 11.74 -0.87 0.79
CA ARG A 8 10.73 -1.73 1.43
C ARG A 8 9.95 -1.02 2.53
N ARG A 9 10.53 -0.02 3.20
CA ARG A 9 9.85 0.78 4.22
C ARG A 9 8.95 1.86 3.63
N LEU A 10 9.27 2.36 2.43
CA LEU A 10 8.59 3.49 1.83
C LEU A 10 7.06 3.30 1.64
N PRO A 11 6.53 2.17 1.14
CA PRO A 11 5.08 1.98 1.01
C PRO A 11 4.32 2.10 2.33
N GLY A 12 4.87 1.53 3.42
CA GLY A 12 4.24 1.63 4.74
C GLY A 12 4.22 3.08 5.26
N ALA A 13 5.31 3.82 5.06
CA ALA A 13 5.41 5.23 5.43
C ALA A 13 4.46 6.11 4.60
N VAL A 14 4.28 5.82 3.30
CA VAL A 14 3.31 6.49 2.43
C VAL A 14 1.89 6.21 2.91
N GLN A 15 1.51 4.94 3.10
CA GLN A 15 0.16 4.55 3.50
C GLN A 15 -0.27 5.18 4.83
N ALA A 16 0.66 5.33 5.79
CA ALA A 16 0.39 5.98 7.07
C ALA A 16 0.01 7.47 6.95
N LYS A 17 0.29 8.11 5.81
CA LYS A 17 0.00 9.53 5.53
C LYS A 17 -1.21 9.72 4.64
N LEU A 18 -1.74 8.65 4.03
CA LEU A 18 -2.86 8.73 3.12
C LEU A 18 -4.17 8.84 3.89
N PRO A 19 -5.18 9.55 3.33
CA PRO A 19 -6.53 9.47 3.83
C PRO A 19 -7.07 8.03 3.67
N VAL A 20 -8.05 7.67 4.51
CA VAL A 20 -8.52 6.28 4.69
C VAL A 20 -8.99 5.61 3.40
N ASP A 21 -9.58 6.38 2.49
CA ASP A 21 -10.08 5.97 1.18
C ASP A 21 -8.96 5.70 0.16
N LEU A 22 -7.74 6.20 0.43
CA LEU A 22 -6.55 6.01 -0.40
C LEU A 22 -5.51 5.08 0.22
N ALA A 23 -5.63 4.69 1.50
CA ALA A 23 -4.61 3.86 2.16
C ALA A 23 -4.40 2.45 1.55
N GLY A 24 -5.31 1.97 0.69
CA GLY A 24 -5.33 0.61 0.17
C GLY A 24 -4.57 0.31 -1.12
N CYS A 25 -3.44 0.96 -1.38
CA CYS A 25 -2.63 0.68 -2.58
C CYS A 25 -1.80 -0.61 -2.46
N SER A 26 -1.64 -1.32 -3.58
CA SER A 26 -0.65 -2.39 -3.73
C SER A 26 0.75 -1.81 -3.93
N SER A 27 1.79 -2.62 -3.70
CA SER A 27 3.18 -2.23 -3.97
C SER A 27 4.00 -3.36 -4.59
N GLY A 28 5.04 -2.98 -5.31
CA GLY A 28 5.97 -3.87 -6.00
C GLY A 28 7.36 -3.25 -6.05
N PHE A 29 8.39 -4.09 -6.13
CA PHE A 29 9.77 -3.66 -5.97
C PHE A 29 10.61 -4.06 -7.17
N GLY A 30 11.32 -3.09 -7.72
CA GLY A 30 12.42 -3.32 -8.65
C GLY A 30 13.76 -3.39 -7.92
N PHE A 31 14.85 -3.40 -8.69
CA PHE A 31 16.20 -3.41 -8.12
C PHE A 31 16.52 -2.10 -7.36
N SER A 32 16.10 -0.96 -7.91
CA SER A 32 16.38 0.39 -7.39
C SER A 32 15.13 1.27 -7.31
N LEU A 33 13.94 0.68 -7.42
CA LEU A 33 12.68 1.40 -7.41
C LEU A 33 11.60 0.66 -6.62
N VAL A 34 10.57 1.41 -6.24
CA VAL A 34 9.32 0.89 -5.70
C VAL A 34 8.15 1.50 -6.44
N GLN A 35 7.16 0.67 -6.79
CA GLN A 35 5.92 1.08 -7.43
C GLN A 35 4.76 0.91 -6.44
N LEU A 36 3.80 1.83 -6.46
CA LEU A 36 2.53 1.76 -5.75
C LEU A 36 1.40 1.92 -6.77
N TRP A 37 0.37 1.08 -6.71
CA TRP A 37 -0.77 1.16 -7.64
C TRP A 37 -2.07 0.73 -6.99
N TYR A 38 -3.19 1.13 -7.59
CA TYR A 38 -4.53 0.71 -7.18
C TYR A 38 -5.08 -0.34 -8.14
N GLY A 39 -6.04 0.02 -9.01
CA GLY A 39 -6.76 -0.94 -9.83
C GLY A 39 -5.99 -1.43 -11.06
N ASN A 40 -4.98 -0.68 -11.50
CA ASN A 40 -4.21 -1.04 -12.70
C ASN A 40 -2.73 -0.80 -12.46
N ARG A 41 -1.90 -1.85 -12.58
CA ARG A 41 -0.45 -1.74 -12.37
C ARG A 41 0.26 -0.91 -13.45
N ALA A 42 -0.31 -0.79 -14.65
CA ALA A 42 0.23 0.09 -15.69
C ALA A 42 0.08 1.57 -15.35
N LEU A 43 -0.75 1.92 -14.36
CA LEU A 43 -0.98 3.26 -13.87
C LEU A 43 -0.51 3.32 -12.42
N HIS A 44 0.75 3.69 -12.21
CA HIS A 44 1.40 3.52 -10.92
C HIS A 44 2.19 4.76 -10.49
N TYR A 45 2.27 4.95 -9.18
CA TYR A 45 3.20 5.87 -8.57
C TYR A 45 4.54 5.16 -8.36
N GLU A 46 5.64 5.87 -8.49
CA GLU A 46 6.94 5.28 -8.20
C GLU A 46 7.91 6.21 -7.49
N ALA A 47 8.88 5.58 -6.83
CA ALA A 47 10.12 6.20 -6.39
C ALA A 47 11.29 5.40 -6.97
N TRP A 48 12.11 6.03 -7.80
CA TRP A 48 13.25 5.40 -8.46
C TRP A 48 14.56 6.07 -8.05
N LEU A 49 15.41 5.32 -7.35
CA LEU A 49 16.76 5.76 -6.97
C LEU A 49 17.68 5.77 -8.19
N ARG A 50 17.94 6.96 -8.74
CA ARG A 50 18.79 7.18 -9.90
C ARG A 50 20.19 7.62 -9.47
N HIS A 51 20.93 6.68 -8.89
CA HIS A 51 22.27 6.91 -8.32
C HIS A 51 23.25 7.63 -9.26
N ARG A 52 23.20 7.36 -10.57
CA ARG A 52 24.10 8.00 -11.55
C ARG A 52 23.78 9.48 -11.78
N GLN A 53 22.56 9.89 -11.49
CA GLN A 53 22.06 11.26 -11.68
C GLN A 53 21.93 12.02 -10.37
N ASP A 54 22.27 11.37 -9.24
CA ASP A 54 22.14 11.92 -7.89
C ASP A 54 20.72 12.43 -7.55
N VAL A 55 19.72 11.76 -8.12
CA VAL A 55 18.31 12.08 -7.89
C VAL A 55 17.49 10.83 -7.58
N ILE A 56 16.36 11.07 -6.97
CA ILE A 56 15.25 10.15 -6.81
C ILE A 56 14.14 10.70 -7.68
N GLU A 57 13.76 9.97 -8.72
CA GLU A 57 12.58 10.30 -9.50
C GLU A 57 11.36 9.85 -8.71
N ILE A 58 10.40 10.76 -8.52
CA ILE A 58 9.09 10.41 -7.98
C ILE A 58 8.01 10.87 -8.94
N GLY A 59 6.96 10.07 -9.11
CA GLY A 59 5.95 10.41 -10.09
C GLY A 59 4.80 9.43 -10.18
N LEU A 60 3.85 9.78 -11.05
CA LEU A 60 2.77 8.94 -11.55
C LEU A 60 3.05 8.61 -13.03
N HIS A 61 3.14 7.33 -13.33
CA HIS A 61 3.52 6.81 -14.63
C HIS A 61 2.32 6.14 -15.30
N PHE A 62 2.15 6.43 -16.59
CA PHE A 62 1.16 5.81 -17.47
C PHE A 62 1.90 4.95 -18.49
N GLU A 63 1.91 3.65 -18.22
CA GLU A 63 2.58 2.61 -19.02
C GLU A 63 1.57 1.63 -19.62
N ALA A 64 0.35 2.10 -19.90
CA ALA A 64 -0.69 1.33 -20.57
C ALA A 64 -0.48 1.35 -22.09
N ASP A 65 -1.53 1.09 -22.87
CA ASP A 65 -1.48 1.29 -24.32
C ASP A 65 -1.32 2.79 -24.67
N PRO A 66 -0.74 3.12 -25.85
CA PRO A 66 -0.45 4.50 -26.21
C PRO A 66 -1.66 5.44 -26.23
N LEU A 67 -2.84 4.95 -26.60
CA LEU A 67 -4.04 5.78 -26.66
C LEU A 67 -4.52 6.15 -25.25
N THR A 68 -4.51 5.18 -24.33
CA THR A 68 -4.80 5.43 -22.91
C THR A 68 -3.82 6.43 -22.32
N ASN A 69 -2.52 6.25 -22.55
CA ASN A 69 -1.47 7.14 -22.01
C ASN A 69 -1.66 8.58 -22.50
N LEU A 70 -1.86 8.78 -23.81
CA LEU A 70 -2.06 10.12 -24.38
C LEU A 70 -3.34 10.78 -23.90
N ARG A 71 -4.44 10.02 -23.72
CA ARG A 71 -5.69 10.54 -23.14
C ARG A 71 -5.49 11.04 -21.72
N LEU A 72 -4.85 10.22 -20.88
CA LEU A 72 -4.54 10.62 -19.49
C LEU A 72 -3.59 11.82 -19.46
N LEU A 73 -2.56 11.85 -20.29
CA LEU A 73 -1.66 13.00 -20.41
C LEU A 73 -2.42 14.28 -20.76
N ALA A 74 -3.31 14.21 -21.76
CA ALA A 74 -4.14 15.35 -22.15
C ALA A 74 -5.06 15.81 -21.01
N ALA A 75 -5.67 14.88 -20.30
CA ALA A 75 -6.51 15.15 -19.14
C ALA A 75 -5.76 15.84 -18.00
N PHE A 76 -4.55 15.38 -17.68
CA PHE A 76 -3.71 15.99 -16.65
C PHE A 76 -3.16 17.36 -17.08
N ARG A 77 -2.84 17.57 -18.36
CA ARG A 77 -2.49 18.89 -18.90
C ARG A 77 -3.67 19.87 -18.80
N ALA A 78 -4.88 19.43 -19.14
CA ALA A 78 -6.08 20.25 -18.99
C ALA A 78 -6.36 20.65 -17.52
N ARG A 79 -5.90 19.83 -16.57
CA ARG A 79 -6.01 20.05 -15.13
C ARG A 79 -4.71 20.55 -14.48
N GLU A 80 -3.77 21.09 -15.26
CA GLU A 80 -2.44 21.47 -14.74
C GLU A 80 -2.54 22.41 -13.53
N ARG A 81 -3.49 23.36 -13.52
CA ARG A 81 -3.70 24.24 -12.36
C ARG A 81 -3.99 23.49 -11.06
N VAL A 82 -4.77 22.41 -11.12
CA VAL A 82 -5.08 21.56 -9.95
C VAL A 82 -3.83 20.80 -9.52
N VAL A 83 -3.11 20.22 -10.48
CA VAL A 83 -1.85 19.50 -10.24
C VAL A 83 -0.82 20.42 -9.58
N ARG A 84 -0.60 21.61 -10.13
CA ARG A 84 0.32 22.64 -9.60
C ARG A 84 -0.06 23.07 -8.19
N LYS A 85 -1.34 23.28 -7.93
CA LYS A 85 -1.84 23.61 -6.59
C LYS A 85 -1.54 22.50 -5.57
N GLY A 86 -1.66 21.23 -5.96
CA GLY A 86 -1.41 20.09 -5.09
C GLY A 86 0.07 19.73 -4.91
N LEU A 87 0.85 19.79 -5.99
CA LEU A 87 2.22 19.27 -6.05
C LEU A 87 3.30 20.35 -6.07
N GLY A 88 2.99 21.54 -6.58
CA GLY A 88 3.92 22.65 -6.78
C GLY A 88 4.40 22.78 -8.23
N ASP A 89 5.20 23.81 -8.49
CA ASP A 89 5.68 24.15 -9.83
C ASP A 89 6.83 23.27 -10.33
N GLY A 90 7.39 22.41 -9.47
CA GLY A 90 8.47 21.47 -9.82
C GLY A 90 8.02 20.21 -10.56
N THR A 91 6.72 19.96 -10.70
CA THR A 91 6.21 18.75 -11.36
C THR A 91 6.21 18.89 -12.89
N HIS A 92 6.73 17.90 -13.60
CA HIS A 92 6.70 17.81 -15.05
C HIS A 92 5.50 16.98 -15.49
N ILE A 93 4.86 17.32 -16.62
CA ILE A 93 3.74 16.58 -17.22
C ILE A 93 4.06 16.35 -18.70
N GLU A 94 4.56 15.17 -19.03
CA GLU A 94 5.21 14.93 -20.32
C GLU A 94 5.00 13.53 -20.90
N GLU A 95 5.31 13.42 -22.18
CA GLU A 95 5.53 12.13 -22.83
C GLU A 95 6.87 11.56 -22.38
N TRP A 96 6.92 10.24 -22.30
CA TRP A 96 8.08 9.46 -21.90
C TRP A 96 8.21 8.23 -22.81
N ASP A 97 9.37 7.59 -22.75
CA ASP A 97 9.79 6.49 -23.62
C ASP A 97 8.66 5.56 -24.14
N ARG A 98 8.76 5.12 -25.40
CA ARG A 98 7.84 4.12 -26.01
C ARG A 98 6.34 4.47 -25.97
N GLY A 99 5.99 5.76 -25.96
CA GLY A 99 4.59 6.19 -25.90
C GLY A 99 3.97 6.09 -24.50
N TRP A 100 4.82 5.93 -23.48
CA TRP A 100 4.43 6.15 -22.10
C TRP A 100 4.34 7.64 -21.82
N THR A 101 3.70 7.98 -20.72
CA THR A 101 3.60 9.38 -20.29
C THR A 101 3.65 9.42 -18.78
N ARG A 102 4.04 10.54 -18.20
CA ARG A 102 4.22 10.62 -16.74
C ARG A 102 4.06 12.03 -16.20
N LEU A 103 3.72 12.08 -14.93
CA LEU A 103 3.89 13.22 -14.07
C LEU A 103 5.04 12.93 -13.12
N TRP A 104 6.09 13.75 -13.09
CA TRP A 104 7.25 13.43 -12.26
C TRP A 104 7.99 14.65 -11.75
N GLU A 105 8.82 14.47 -10.74
CA GLU A 105 9.80 15.47 -10.31
C GLU A 105 11.08 14.79 -9.77
N PRO A 106 12.24 15.46 -9.88
CA PRO A 106 13.45 15.02 -9.22
C PRO A 106 13.46 15.47 -7.75
N VAL A 107 13.84 14.55 -6.86
CA VAL A 107 14.22 14.83 -5.47
C VAL A 107 15.70 14.52 -5.31
N SER A 108 16.47 15.36 -4.62
CA SER A 108 17.90 15.11 -4.40
C SER A 108 18.14 13.78 -3.69
N LEU A 109 19.09 12.98 -4.20
CA LEU A 109 19.49 11.75 -3.55
C LEU A 109 20.41 12.06 -2.37
N GLY A 110 19.84 12.07 -1.17
CA GLY A 110 20.59 12.23 0.08
C GLY A 110 21.09 10.91 0.66
N THR A 111 21.56 10.99 1.91
CA THR A 111 21.76 9.79 2.72
C THR A 111 20.41 9.10 2.92
N LEU A 112 20.36 7.79 2.68
CA LEU A 112 19.14 6.98 2.85
C LEU A 112 18.85 6.77 4.33
N ASP A 113 18.33 7.80 4.99
CA ASP A 113 17.99 7.84 6.41
C ASP A 113 16.50 8.05 6.65
N GLU A 114 16.10 8.15 7.92
CA GLU A 114 14.70 8.30 8.30
C GLU A 114 14.12 9.63 7.83
N ALA A 115 14.93 10.69 7.75
CA ALA A 115 14.49 12.00 7.31
C ALA A 115 14.16 11.99 5.81
N LEU A 116 15.01 11.36 4.99
CA LEU A 116 14.74 11.20 3.56
C LEU A 116 13.53 10.28 3.33
N LEU A 117 13.38 9.21 4.12
CA LEU A 117 12.22 8.33 4.06
C LEU A 117 10.92 9.09 4.32
N GLU A 118 10.89 9.90 5.40
CA GLU A 118 9.75 10.73 5.79
C GLU A 118 9.42 11.78 4.73
N HIS A 119 10.45 12.40 4.15
CA HIS A 119 10.30 13.37 3.07
C HIS A 119 9.67 12.74 1.82
N LEU A 120 10.24 11.64 1.32
CA LEU A 120 9.70 10.95 0.15
C LEU A 120 8.31 10.39 0.40
N ALA A 121 8.05 9.84 1.58
CA ALA A 121 6.73 9.35 1.94
C ALA A 121 5.69 10.47 1.89
N SER A 122 6.04 11.65 2.41
CA SER A 122 5.17 12.83 2.37
C SER A 122 4.95 13.36 0.96
N ARG A 123 5.99 13.36 0.11
CA ARG A 123 5.83 13.76 -1.30
C ARG A 123 4.98 12.78 -2.09
N LEU A 124 5.24 11.48 -2.00
CA LEU A 124 4.43 10.45 -2.66
C LEU A 124 2.97 10.45 -2.17
N ALA A 125 2.73 10.66 -0.87
CA ALA A 125 1.38 10.80 -0.36
C ALA A 125 0.65 12.00 -0.99
N ARG A 126 1.35 13.13 -1.19
CA ARG A 126 0.77 14.29 -1.92
C ARG A 126 0.49 13.98 -3.38
N TYR A 127 1.37 13.25 -4.07
CA TYR A 127 1.11 12.75 -5.42
C TYR A 127 -0.17 11.93 -5.47
N ILE A 128 -0.30 10.93 -4.59
CA ILE A 128 -1.47 10.07 -4.53
C ILE A 128 -2.74 10.86 -4.20
N THR A 129 -2.72 11.70 -3.15
CA THR A 129 -3.91 12.48 -2.75
C THR A 129 -4.34 13.50 -3.82
N THR A 130 -3.39 14.02 -4.63
CA THR A 130 -3.71 14.97 -5.70
C THR A 130 -4.16 14.26 -6.97
N CYS A 131 -3.44 13.22 -7.38
CA CYS A 131 -3.59 12.63 -8.71
C CYS A 131 -4.56 11.45 -8.74
N GLU A 132 -4.70 10.68 -7.66
CA GLU A 132 -5.55 9.48 -7.67
C GLU A 132 -7.03 9.80 -7.94
N PRO A 133 -7.63 10.86 -7.35
CA PRO A 133 -9.00 11.24 -7.70
C PRO A 133 -9.13 11.61 -9.17
N LEU A 134 -8.18 12.40 -9.70
CA LEU A 134 -8.18 12.83 -11.10
C LEU A 134 -8.01 11.64 -12.05
N LEU A 135 -7.13 10.71 -11.70
CA LEU A 135 -6.89 9.49 -12.47
C LEU A 135 -8.17 8.66 -12.56
N ARG A 136 -8.90 8.50 -11.46
CA ARG A 136 -10.16 7.74 -11.43
C ARG A 136 -11.29 8.43 -12.19
N GLU A 137 -11.36 9.76 -12.14
CA GLU A 137 -12.34 10.54 -12.92
C GLU A 137 -12.12 10.42 -14.43
N GLU A 138 -10.85 10.38 -14.85
CA GLU A 138 -10.45 10.44 -16.25
C GLU A 138 -10.20 9.07 -16.88
N LEU A 139 -10.27 8.01 -16.09
CA LEU A 139 -10.02 6.66 -16.56
C LEU A 139 -11.09 6.28 -17.59
N PRO A 140 -10.70 5.95 -18.83
CA PRO A 140 -11.65 5.42 -19.79
C PRO A 140 -12.29 4.13 -19.27
N ALA A 141 -13.60 3.96 -19.48
CA ALA A 141 -14.36 2.82 -18.94
C ALA A 141 -13.89 1.45 -19.46
N ASP A 142 -13.20 1.44 -20.61
CA ASP A 142 -12.59 0.28 -21.24
C ASP A 142 -11.20 -0.07 -20.70
N VAL A 143 -10.61 0.78 -19.85
CA VAL A 143 -9.34 0.48 -19.18
C VAL A 143 -9.59 -0.41 -17.96
N PRO A 144 -8.93 -1.58 -17.86
CA PRO A 144 -9.10 -2.47 -16.72
C PRO A 144 -8.77 -1.79 -15.39
N TRP A 145 -9.67 -1.95 -14.41
CA TRP A 145 -9.50 -1.41 -13.07
C TRP A 145 -10.06 -2.38 -12.02
N GLU A 146 -9.16 -3.06 -11.30
CA GLU A 146 -9.54 -4.03 -10.28
C GLU A 146 -8.92 -3.69 -8.93
N LEU A 147 -9.73 -3.11 -8.04
CA LEU A 147 -9.27 -2.87 -6.67
C LEU A 147 -9.09 -4.20 -5.95
N ARG A 148 -7.85 -4.45 -5.53
CA ARG A 148 -7.57 -5.59 -4.65
C ARG A 148 -8.24 -5.34 -3.31
N PRO A 149 -9.06 -6.27 -2.78
CA PRO A 149 -9.61 -6.11 -1.44
C PRO A 149 -8.46 -5.94 -0.43
N LEU A 150 -8.58 -4.96 0.46
CA LEU A 150 -7.72 -4.87 1.64
C LEU A 150 -7.73 -6.25 2.31
N ARG A 151 -6.56 -6.90 2.41
CA ARG A 151 -6.47 -8.14 3.18
C ARG A 151 -6.92 -7.83 4.59
N ALA A 152 -8.09 -8.35 4.99
CA ALA A 152 -8.53 -8.29 6.37
C ALA A 152 -7.39 -8.84 7.25
N PRO A 153 -7.12 -8.22 8.42
CA PRO A 153 -6.10 -8.73 9.31
C PRO A 153 -6.38 -10.20 9.57
N SER A 154 -5.36 -11.04 9.34
CA SER A 154 -5.44 -12.47 9.60
C SER A 154 -5.92 -12.68 11.02
N ARG A 155 -7.16 -13.15 11.19
CA ARG A 155 -7.68 -13.58 12.49
C ARG A 155 -6.67 -14.57 13.06
N THR A 156 -5.96 -14.17 14.10
CA THR A 156 -5.12 -15.08 14.89
C THR A 156 -5.97 -16.31 15.25
N PRO A 157 -5.45 -17.53 15.09
CA PRO A 157 -6.19 -18.71 15.54
C PRO A 157 -6.39 -18.54 17.04
N ARG A 158 -7.64 -18.39 17.49
CA ARG A 158 -7.96 -18.42 18.91
C ARG A 158 -7.45 -19.76 19.43
N GLY A 159 -6.44 -19.69 20.28
CA GLY A 159 -5.92 -20.83 21.02
C GLY A 159 -7.07 -21.57 21.67
N ARG A 160 -7.17 -22.86 21.34
CA ARG A 160 -8.15 -23.79 21.90
C ARG A 160 -7.73 -24.06 23.35
N THR A 161 -8.18 -23.22 24.28
CA THR A 161 -8.01 -23.46 25.72
C THR A 161 -8.80 -24.71 26.09
N ARG A 162 -8.08 -25.82 26.32
CA ARG A 162 -8.63 -26.98 27.03
C ARG A 162 -8.80 -26.57 28.49
N SER A 163 -10.04 -26.36 28.93
CA SER A 163 -10.37 -26.21 30.35
C SER A 163 -10.23 -27.56 31.06
N SER A 164 -9.21 -27.67 31.91
CA SER A 164 -9.12 -28.69 32.95
C SER A 164 -9.96 -28.22 34.13
N ALA A 165 -11.19 -28.72 34.28
CA ALA A 165 -12.00 -28.49 35.46
C ALA A 165 -11.55 -29.45 36.58
N SER A 166 -10.80 -28.94 37.55
CA SER A 166 -10.63 -29.58 38.85
C SER A 166 -11.69 -29.03 39.80
N THR A 167 -12.74 -29.82 40.06
CA THR A 167 -13.74 -29.50 41.09
C THR A 167 -13.49 -30.36 42.31
N THR A 168 -13.02 -29.71 43.38
CA THR A 168 -13.04 -30.19 44.77
C THR A 168 -14.31 -29.72 45.47
N ARG A 169 -14.99 -30.63 46.17
CA ARG A 169 -15.99 -30.50 47.29
C ARG A 169 -17.04 -31.60 47.14
N THR A 170 -17.60 -32.25 48.16
CA THR A 170 -17.62 -32.10 49.62
C THR A 170 -18.09 -33.45 50.21
N LEU A 171 -17.57 -33.82 51.38
CA LEU A 171 -18.04 -34.93 52.22
C LEU A 171 -19.40 -34.63 52.87
N ALA A 172 -20.34 -35.61 52.85
CA ALA A 172 -21.32 -35.85 53.93
C ALA A 172 -22.10 -37.19 53.76
N ARG A 173 -21.66 -38.23 54.50
CA ARG A 173 -22.41 -39.12 55.43
C ARG A 173 -23.78 -39.76 55.03
N SER A 174 -23.74 -41.08 54.76
CA SER A 174 -24.48 -42.26 55.33
C SER A 174 -26.01 -42.24 55.64
N PRO A 175 -26.68 -43.40 55.94
CA PRO A 175 -26.51 -44.82 55.51
C PRO A 175 -27.85 -45.55 55.16
N ARG A 176 -27.81 -46.76 54.56
CA ARG A 176 -28.65 -47.91 54.99
C ARG A 176 -28.30 -49.24 54.30
N SER A 177 -28.35 -50.30 55.11
CA SER A 177 -28.06 -51.72 54.85
C SER A 177 -29.10 -52.45 54.00
N ALA A 178 -28.67 -53.50 53.29
CA ALA A 178 -29.27 -54.84 53.34
C ALA A 178 -28.27 -55.92 52.80
N ARG A 179 -28.21 -57.05 53.51
CA ARG A 179 -27.40 -58.28 53.29
C ARG A 179 -28.10 -59.24 52.29
N PRO A 180 -27.77 -60.57 52.16
CA PRO A 180 -26.58 -61.38 52.51
C PRO A 180 -26.07 -62.35 51.40
N ARG A 181 -24.91 -62.98 51.68
CA ARG A 181 -24.43 -64.39 51.47
C ARG A 181 -25.01 -65.22 50.29
N GLU A 182 -24.22 -66.00 49.55
CA GLU A 182 -23.63 -67.28 50.00
C GLU A 182 -22.43 -67.76 49.16
N ARG A 183 -21.61 -68.60 49.83
CA ARG A 183 -20.51 -69.45 49.36
C ARG A 183 -21.07 -70.80 48.88
N PRO A 184 -20.31 -71.63 48.13
CA PRO A 184 -19.33 -72.56 48.75
C PRO A 184 -17.87 -72.13 48.60
#